data_AF-A0A3L8CN18-F1
#
_entry.id   AF-A0A3L8CN18-F1
#
_cell.length_a   1.000
_cell.length_b   1.000
_cell.length_c   1.000
_cell.angle_alpha   90.00
_cell.angle_beta   90.00
_cell.angle_gamma   90.00
#
_symmetry.space_group_name_H-M   'P 1'
#
loop_
_entity.id
_entity.type
_entity.pdbx_description
1 polymer ?
#
loop_
_entity_poly.entity_id
_entity_poly.type
_entity_poly.pdbx_seq_one_letter_code
_entity_poly.pdbx_strand_id
1 'polypeptide(L)' 'MFALMQSTRLESLHLSVDPVTGLKAVIAIHNSRLGPALGGCRYLAYPSDESAVEDAVRLA' A
#
# COMPACT_ATOMS: atom_id res chain seq x y z
N MET A 1 2.03 -11.76 -0.62
CA MET A 1 2.60 -10.40 -0.83
C MET A 1 3.60 -10.34 -1.99
N PHE A 2 4.72 -11.07 -1.99
CA PHE A 2 5.68 -11.02 -3.11
C PHE A 2 5.08 -11.40 -4.48
N ALA A 3 4.22 -12.42 -4.53
CA ALA A 3 3.51 -12.79 -5.76
C ALA A 3 2.63 -11.65 -6.29
N LEU A 4 1.95 -10.93 -5.38
CA LEU A 4 1.14 -9.76 -5.73
C LEU A 4 2.02 -8.66 -6.33
N MET A 5 3.12 -8.30 -5.64
CA MET A 5 4.08 -7.29 -6.14
C MET A 5 4.66 -7.65 -7.51
N GLN A 6 4.99 -8.93 -7.74
CA GLN A 6 5.49 -9.39 -9.04
C GLN A 6 4.41 -9.30 -10.13
N SER A 7 3.17 -9.70 -9.82
CA SER A 7 2.06 -9.67 -10.77
C SER A 7 1.65 -8.25 -11.17
N THR A 8 1.77 -7.28 -10.25
CA THR A 8 1.44 -5.86 -10.49
C THR A 8 2.65 -5.01 -10.84
N ARG A 9 3.85 -5.57 -10.86
CA ARG A 9 5.13 -4.86 -11.07
C ARG A 9 5.32 -3.70 -10.09
N LEU A 10 4.83 -3.88 -8.87
CA LEU A 10 4.95 -2.90 -7.79
C LEU A 10 6.42 -2.74 -7.40
N GLU A 11 6.89 -1.51 -7.34
CA GLU A 11 8.26 -1.17 -6.96
C GLU A 11 8.49 -1.39 -5.47
N SER A 12 7.59 -0.91 -4.61
CA SER A 12 7.70 -1.10 -3.16
C SER A 12 6.34 -1.14 -2.45
N LEU A 13 6.34 -1.82 -1.30
CA LEU A 13 5.20 -1.88 -0.40
C LEU A 13 5.71 -1.65 1.03
N HIS A 14 5.18 -0.63 1.69
CA HIS A 14 5.54 -0.28 3.05
C HIS A 14 4.33 -0.49 3.96
N LEU A 15 4.54 -1.19 5.07
CA LEU A 15 3.56 -1.37 6.13
C LEU A 15 4.01 -0.57 7.34
N SER A 16 3.14 0.30 7.85
CA SER A 16 3.40 1.08 9.06
C SER A 16 2.37 0.71 10.12
N VAL A 17 2.84 0.34 11.31
CA VAL A 17 2.01 -0.01 12.45
C VAL A 17 2.50 0.77 13.66
N ASP A 18 1.62 1.56 14.27
CA ASP A 18 1.87 2.22 15.54
C ASP A 18 0.84 1.75 16.59
N PRO A 19 1.26 0.91 17.54
CA PRO A 19 0.38 0.40 18.59
C PRO A 19 -0.18 1.48 19.52
N VAL A 20 0.53 2.60 19.70
CA VAL A 20 0.12 3.66 20.65
C VAL A 20 -1.08 4.42 20.11
N THR A 21 -1.07 4.76 18.82
CA THR A 21 -2.20 5.41 18.14
C THR A 21 -3.21 4.42 17.55
N GLY A 22 -2.84 3.14 17.44
CA GLY A 22 -3.61 2.12 16.73
C GLY A 22 -3.51 2.23 15.20
N LEU A 23 -2.60 3.04 14.68
CA LEU A 23 -2.43 3.23 13.24
C LEU A 23 -1.97 1.92 12.59
N LYS A 24 -2.66 1.55 11.52
CA LYS A 24 -2.20 0.60 10.51
C LYS A 24 -2.31 1.26 9.15
N ALA A 25 -1.20 1.36 8.43
CA ALA A 25 -1.17 1.98 7.12
C ALA A 25 -0.41 1.11 6.12
N VAL A 26 -0.88 1.14 4.87
CA VAL A 26 -0.25 0.51 3.71
C VAL A 26 0.09 1.61 2.72
N ILE A 27 1.36 1.67 2.31
CA ILE A 27 1.82 2.60 1.27
C ILE A 27 2.39 1.74 0.13
N ALA A 28 1.72 1.75 -1.00
CA ALA A 28 2.14 1.04 -2.20
C ALA A 28 2.71 2.05 -3.21
N ILE A 29 3.88 1.74 -3.78
CA ILE A 29 4.53 2.54 -4.82
C ILE A 29 4.67 1.65 -6.05
N HIS A 30 3.93 1.95 -7.12
CA HIS A 30 4.01 1.17 -8.35
C HIS A 30 5.25 1.50 -9.17
N ASN A 31 5.57 2.78 -9.35
CA ASN A 31 6.70 3.21 -10.17
C ASN A 31 7.14 4.64 -9.83
N SER A 32 8.44 4.86 -9.65
CA SER A 32 9.07 6.18 -9.39
C SER A 32 9.98 6.69 -10.52
N ARG A 33 9.94 6.08 -11.71
CA ARG A 33 10.85 6.39 -12.84
C ARG A 33 10.79 7.85 -13.30
N LEU A 34 9.63 8.49 -13.20
CA LEU A 34 9.42 9.89 -13.63
C LEU A 34 9.57 10.89 -12.47
N GLY A 35 9.99 10.43 -11.29
CA GLY A 35 10.12 11.24 -10.09
C GLY A 35 9.41 10.63 -8.87
N PRO A 36 9.31 11.38 -7.77
CA PRO A 36 8.62 10.92 -6.56
C PRO A 36 7.18 10.53 -6.85
N ALA A 37 6.74 9.40 -6.30
CA ALA A 37 5.35 8.99 -6.39
C ALA A 37 4.44 9.95 -5.62
N LEU A 38 3.33 10.34 -6.25
CA LEU A 38 2.29 11.17 -5.66
C LEU A 38 0.99 10.38 -5.68
N GLY A 39 0.37 10.26 -4.51
CA GLY A 39 -0.87 9.50 -4.32
C GLY A 39 -1.73 10.11 -3.21
N GLY A 40 -3.03 9.85 -3.27
CA GLY A 40 -3.97 10.26 -2.22
C GLY A 40 -3.86 9.37 -0.97
N CYS A 41 -4.34 9.89 0.16
CA CYS A 41 -4.53 9.10 1.37
C CYS A 41 -6.01 8.67 1.46
N ARG A 42 -6.24 7.39 1.69
CA ARG A 42 -7.58 6.80 1.87
C ARG A 42 -7.66 6.21 3.28
N TYR A 43 -8.69 6.61 4.02
CA TYR A 43 -8.99 6.10 5.35
C TYR A 43 -10.36 5.42 5.33
N LEU A 44 -10.38 4.10 5.37
CA LEU A 44 -11.59 3.27 5.32
C LEU A 44 -11.42 2.05 6.24
N ALA A 45 -12.54 1.49 6.70
CA ALA A 45 -12.55 0.19 7.34
C ALA A 45 -12.49 -0.91 6.28
N TYR A 46 -11.51 -1.80 6.40
CA TYR A 46 -11.36 -2.97 5.54
C TYR A 46 -11.71 -4.24 6.31
N PRO A 47 -12.29 -5.26 5.65
CA PRO A 47 -12.63 -6.53 6.29
C PRO A 47 -11.40 -7.33 6.74
N SER A 48 -10.23 -7.12 6.12
CA SER A 48 -8.95 -7.71 6.55
C SER A 48 -7.75 -6.85 6.13
N ASP A 49 -6.59 -7.11 6.75
CA ASP A 49 -5.33 -6.44 6.40
C ASP A 49 -4.94 -6.75 4.93
N GLU A 50 -5.22 -7.96 4.44
CA GLU A 50 -4.99 -8.34 3.03
C GLU A 50 -5.83 -7.50 2.06
N SER A 51 -7.11 -7.26 2.38
CA SER A 51 -7.97 -6.46 1.51
C SER A 51 -7.53 -4.99 1.43
N ALA A 52 -6.95 -4.45 2.51
CA ALA A 52 -6.32 -3.12 2.49
C ALA A 52 -5.06 -3.10 1.61
N VAL A 53 -4.24 -4.16 1.67
CA VAL A 53 -3.04 -4.30 0.83
C VAL A 53 -3.41 -4.41 -0.64
N GLU A 54 -4.38 -5.26 -1.00
CA GLU A 54 -4.86 -5.40 -2.37
C GLU A 54 -5.41 -4.09 -2.93
N ASP A 55 -6.19 -3.35 -2.13
CA ASP A 55 -6.72 -2.04 -2.56
C ASP A 55 -5.60 -1.02 -2.75
N ALA A 56 -4.64 -0.94 -1.83
CA ALA A 56 -3.49 -0.03 -1.95
C ALA A 56 -2.66 -0.34 -3.21
N VAL A 57 -2.36 -1.62 -3.46
CA VAL A 57 -1.61 -2.05 -4.65
C VAL A 57 -2.38 -1.78 -5.94
N ARG A 58 -3.71 -1.85 -5.93
CA ARG A 58 -4.56 -1.57 -7.09
C ARG A 58 -4.63 -0.08 -7.44
N LEU A 59 -4.47 0.81 -6.45
CA LEU A 59 -4.54 2.25 -6.62
C LEU A 59 -3.19 2.89 -7.00
N ALA A 60 -2.08 2.24 -6.64
CA ALA A 60 -0.71 2.69 -6.92
C ALA A 60 -0.34 2.44 -8.38
#